data_AF-A0A844IW86-F1
#
_entry.id   AF-A0A844IW86-F1
#
_cell.length_a   1.000
_cell.length_b   1.000
_cell.length_c   1.000
_cell.angle_alpha   90.00
_cell.angle_beta   90.00
_cell.angle_gamma   90.00
#
_symmetry.space_group_name_H-M   'P 1'
#
loop_
_entity.id
_entity.type
_entity.pdbx_description
1 polymer ?
#
loop_
_entity_poly.entity_id
_entity_poly.type
_entity_poly.pdbx_seq_one_letter_code
_entity_poly.pdbx_strand_id
1 'polypeptide(L)'
;MMLILVLIYQNKINLNNLKLENLKLENLKLKNLKLENLKLKNLKLENLKLKKLKLENLKLKKLKLKKLKLKKLKLKKLKLKKLKLKKLKLKNHQLDNNHIQQTQHQNQHQ
;
A
#
# COMPACT_ATOMS: atom_id res chain seq x y z
N MET A 1 1.49 16.99 7.39
CA MET A 1 0.55 17.36 6.30
C MET A 1 1.29 17.77 5.03
N MET A 2 2.40 18.52 5.11
CA MET A 2 3.22 18.96 3.96
C MET A 2 3.69 17.85 3.01
N LEU A 3 4.13 16.69 3.53
CA LEU A 3 4.70 15.62 2.70
C LEU A 3 3.70 15.00 1.69
N ILE A 4 2.40 15.05 1.97
CA ILE A 4 1.37 14.42 1.12
C ILE A 4 0.99 15.34 -0.04
N LEU A 5 0.95 16.66 0.16
CA LEU A 5 0.57 17.65 -0.85
C LEU A 5 1.57 17.71 -2.02
N VAL A 6 2.88 17.70 -1.72
CA VAL A 6 3.95 17.73 -2.74
C VAL A 6 3.88 16.52 -3.69
N LEU A 7 3.43 15.38 -3.19
CA LEU A 7 3.41 14.12 -3.94
C LEU A 7 2.23 13.99 -4.92
N ILE A 8 1.18 14.81 -4.80
CA ILE A 8 -0.01 14.75 -5.66
C ILE A 8 0.30 15.21 -7.09
N TYR A 9 1.23 16.15 -7.27
CA TYR A 9 1.63 16.66 -8.59
C TYR A 9 2.45 15.66 -9.40
N GLN A 10 3.04 14.65 -8.77
CA GLN A 10 3.90 13.70 -9.44
C GLN A 10 3.11 12.45 -9.85
N ASN A 11 3.25 12.02 -11.10
CA ASN A 11 2.68 10.77 -11.59
C ASN A 11 3.30 9.50 -10.95
N LYS A 12 4.29 9.65 -10.07
CA LYS A 12 5.00 8.58 -9.36
C LYS A 12 5.36 9.04 -7.96
N ILE A 13 5.27 8.14 -6.98
CA ILE A 13 5.74 8.37 -5.60
C ILE A 13 6.72 7.26 -5.23
N ASN A 14 7.83 7.64 -4.61
CA ASN A 14 8.83 6.71 -4.08
C ASN A 14 9.22 7.14 -2.67
N LEU A 15 8.90 6.33 -1.65
CA LEU A 15 9.30 6.57 -0.26
C LEU A 15 10.21 5.45 0.19
N ASN A 16 11.42 5.81 0.65
CA ASN A 16 12.44 4.86 1.04
C ASN A 16 13.04 5.20 2.40
N ASN A 17 13.40 4.18 3.17
CA ASN A 17 14.19 4.29 4.41
C ASN A 17 13.55 5.17 5.51
N LEU A 18 12.22 5.24 5.60
CA LEU A 18 11.54 6.03 6.63
C LEU A 18 11.11 5.19 7.83
N LYS A 19 11.17 5.80 9.02
CA LYS A 19 10.49 5.34 10.24
C LYS A 19 9.39 6.34 10.56
N LEU A 20 8.12 5.94 10.44
CA LEU A 20 6.99 6.80 10.75
C LEU A 20 5.98 6.02 11.59
N GLU A 21 5.14 6.70 12.35
CA GLU A 21 4.07 6.00 13.05
C GLU A 21 2.90 5.67 12.11
N ASN A 22 2.41 6.69 11.40
CA ASN A 22 1.22 6.62 10.57
C ASN A 22 1.51 7.22 9.19
N LEU A 23 1.22 6.45 8.14
CA LEU A 23 1.22 6.96 6.77
C LEU A 23 -0.16 6.70 6.14
N LYS A 24 -0.75 7.76 5.58
CA LYS A 24 -2.06 7.75 4.94
C LYS A 24 -1.92 8.35 3.55
N LEU A 25 -2.26 7.58 2.52
CA LEU A 25 -2.34 8.06 1.14
C LEU A 25 -3.77 7.86 0.65
N GLU A 26 -4.40 8.94 0.20
CA GLU A 26 -5.80 8.93 -0.18
C GLU A 26 -6.06 9.73 -1.46
N ASN A 27 -7.03 9.26 -2.24
CA ASN A 27 -7.56 9.95 -3.42
C ASN A 27 -6.50 10.24 -4.50
N LEU A 28 -5.46 9.41 -4.62
CA LEU A 28 -4.40 9.59 -5.61
C LEU A 28 -4.69 8.83 -6.91
N LYS A 29 -4.35 9.46 -8.04
CA LYS A 29 -4.24 8.83 -9.37
C LYS A 29 -2.78 8.88 -9.81
N LEU A 30 -2.07 7.76 -9.75
CA LEU A 30 -0.64 7.71 -10.09
C LEU A 30 -0.36 6.60 -11.09
N LYS A 31 0.73 6.70 -11.84
CA LYS A 31 1.25 5.55 -12.58
C LYS A 31 1.87 4.55 -11.61
N ASN A 32 2.77 4.99 -10.73
CA ASN A 32 3.51 4.11 -9.82
C ASN A 32 3.53 4.64 -8.38
N LEU A 33 3.35 3.73 -7.41
CA LEU A 33 3.64 3.97 -5.99
C LEU A 33 4.64 2.90 -5.52
N LYS A 34 5.76 3.35 -4.95
CA LYS A 34 6.84 2.50 -4.47
C LYS A 34 7.16 2.86 -3.02
N LEU A 35 7.07 1.88 -2.13
CA LEU A 35 7.43 2.01 -0.71
C LEU A 35 8.47 0.94 -0.39
N GLU A 36 9.69 1.33 -0.01
CA GLU A 36 10.75 0.39 0.34
C GLU A 36 11.39 0.68 1.70
N ASN A 37 11.79 -0.37 2.41
CA ASN A 37 12.54 -0.28 3.67
C ASN A 37 11.87 0.58 4.75
N LEU A 38 10.54 0.55 4.85
CA LEU A 38 9.81 1.34 5.85
C LEU A 38 9.51 0.53 7.12
N LYS A 39 9.61 1.20 8.27
CA LYS A 39 9.08 0.70 9.54
C LYS A 39 7.90 1.60 9.93
N LEU A 40 6.68 1.06 9.93
CA LEU A 40 5.47 1.81 10.27
C LEU A 40 4.61 1.09 11.31
N LYS A 41 3.92 1.84 12.19
CA LYS A 41 2.85 1.24 13.00
C LYS A 41 1.63 1.00 12.10
N ASN A 42 1.18 2.01 11.37
CA ASN A 42 0.00 1.93 10.50
C ASN A 42 0.25 2.50 9.11
N LEU A 43 -0.16 1.76 8.08
CA LEU A 43 -0.24 2.23 6.70
C LEU A 43 -1.69 2.12 6.20
N LYS A 44 -2.23 3.21 5.68
CA LYS A 44 -3.56 3.27 5.06
C LYS A 44 -3.45 3.77 3.62
N LEU A 45 -3.95 2.98 2.68
CA LEU A 45 -4.07 3.34 1.27
C LEU A 45 -5.57 3.29 0.90
N GLU A 46 -6.20 4.45 0.67
CA GLU A 46 -7.63 4.52 0.34
C GLU A 46 -7.88 5.24 -1.00
N ASN A 47 -8.85 4.76 -1.78
CA ASN A 47 -9.31 5.41 -3.02
C ASN A 47 -8.21 5.66 -4.07
N LEU A 48 -7.24 4.76 -4.21
CA LEU A 48 -6.14 4.93 -5.17
C LEU A 48 -6.45 4.26 -6.52
N LYS A 49 -6.09 4.93 -7.61
CA LYS A 49 -6.01 4.34 -8.96
C LYS A 49 -4.55 4.30 -9.40
N LEU A 50 -3.94 3.11 -9.49
CA LEU A 50 -2.52 2.94 -9.83
C LEU A 50 -2.32 1.96 -11.00
N LYS A 51 -1.29 2.19 -11.84
CA LYS A 51 -0.81 1.13 -12.74
C LYS A 51 0.04 0.12 -11.97
N LYS A 52 0.95 0.56 -11.10
CA LYS A 52 1.84 -0.30 -10.32
C LYS A 52 1.90 0.12 -8.85
N LEU A 53 1.76 -0.83 -7.93
CA LEU A 53 2.06 -0.68 -6.51
C LEU A 53 3.16 -1.68 -6.12
N LYS A 54 4.27 -1.19 -5.58
CA LYS A 54 5.37 -2.01 -5.07
C LYS A 54 5.62 -1.70 -3.60
N LEU A 55 5.52 -2.71 -2.75
CA LEU A 55 5.86 -2.65 -1.33
C LEU A 55 6.98 -3.67 -1.05
N GLU A 56 8.16 -3.21 -0.67
CA GLU A 56 9.31 -4.08 -0.41
C GLU A 56 9.95 -3.81 0.95
N ASN A 57 10.35 -4.86 1.67
CA ASN A 57 11.05 -4.77 2.96
C ASN A 57 10.32 -3.92 4.02
N LEU A 58 9.00 -4.06 4.13
CA LEU A 58 8.23 -3.29 5.13
C LEU A 58 8.02 -4.08 6.41
N LYS A 59 8.15 -3.40 7.56
CA LYS A 59 7.74 -3.90 8.88
C LYS A 59 6.56 -3.07 9.38
N LEU A 60 5.39 -3.70 9.51
CA LEU A 60 4.11 -3.03 9.77
C LEU A 60 3.34 -3.71 10.92
N LYS A 61 2.68 -2.93 11.80
CA LYS A 61 1.66 -3.51 12.70
C LYS A 61 0.32 -3.65 11.97
N LYS A 62 -0.13 -2.63 11.24
CA LYS A 62 -1.41 -2.64 10.51
C LYS A 62 -1.26 -2.08 9.10
N LEU A 63 -1.84 -2.77 8.12
CA LEU A 63 -1.99 -2.31 6.74
C LEU A 63 -3.48 -2.35 6.39
N LYS A 64 -4.02 -1.21 5.94
CA LYS A 64 -5.39 -1.12 5.42
C LYS A 64 -5.35 -0.68 3.96
N LEU A 65 -5.93 -1.49 3.10
CA LEU A 65 -6.10 -1.22 1.67
C LEU A 65 -7.60 -1.15 1.37
N LYS A 66 -8.07 0.00 0.90
CA LYS A 66 -9.50 0.22 0.64
C LYS A 66 -9.73 0.90 -0.71
N LYS A 67 -10.69 0.40 -1.49
CA LYS A 67 -11.10 1.00 -2.77
C LYS A 67 -9.90 1.23 -3.70
N LEU A 68 -9.05 0.22 -3.87
CA LEU A 68 -7.87 0.30 -4.74
C LEU A 68 -8.17 -0.32 -6.11
N LYS A 69 -7.78 0.39 -7.18
CA LYS A 69 -7.78 -0.13 -8.56
C LYS A 69 -6.34 -0.21 -9.06
N LEU A 70 -5.81 -1.42 -9.23
CA LEU A 70 -4.41 -1.69 -9.54
C LEU A 70 -4.27 -2.59 -10.78
N LYS A 71 -3.36 -2.26 -11.71
CA LYS A 71 -2.98 -3.22 -12.77
C LYS A 71 -1.95 -4.24 -12.27
N LYS A 72 -0.94 -3.80 -11.53
CA LYS A 72 0.10 -4.67 -10.96
C LYS A 72 0.34 -4.37 -9.48
N LEU A 73 0.36 -5.41 -8.65
CA LEU A 73 0.77 -5.37 -7.26
C LEU A 73 2.01 -6.24 -7.06
N LYS A 74 3.04 -5.72 -6.40
CA LYS A 74 4.18 -6.52 -5.96
C LYS A 74 4.43 -6.28 -4.48
N LEU A 75 4.31 -7.34 -3.69
CA LEU A 75 4.63 -7.34 -2.27
C LEU A 75 5.82 -8.26 -2.05
N LYS A 76 6.90 -7.76 -1.45
CA LYS A 76 8.08 -8.55 -1.18
C LYS A 76 8.62 -8.29 0.22
N LYS A 77 9.00 -9.35 0.95
CA LYS A 77 9.64 -9.24 2.27
C LYS A 77 8.82 -8.38 3.26
N LEU A 78 7.49 -8.49 3.22
CA LEU A 78 6.62 -7.82 4.19
C LEU A 78 6.55 -8.61 5.49
N LYS A 79 6.70 -7.92 6.63
CA LYS A 79 6.36 -8.44 7.96
C LYS A 79 5.18 -7.63 8.50
N LEU A 80 4.00 -8.24 8.59
CA LEU A 80 2.75 -7.56 8.93
C LEU A 80 1.96 -8.32 10.00
N LYS A 81 1.51 -7.62 11.05
CA LYS A 81 0.61 -8.25 12.04
C LYS A 81 -0.83 -8.32 11.56
N LYS A 82 -1.40 -7.23 11.04
CA LYS A 82 -2.81 -7.17 10.62
C LYS A 82 -3.00 -6.54 9.24
N LEU A 83 -3.53 -7.29 8.29
CA LEU A 83 -3.95 -6.83 6.98
C LEU A 83 -5.48 -6.68 6.93
N LYS A 84 -5.97 -5.55 6.43
CA LYS A 84 -7.39 -5.37 6.09
C LYS A 84 -7.53 -4.94 4.64
N LEU A 85 -8.29 -5.71 3.86
CA LEU A 85 -8.55 -5.49 2.44
C LEU A 85 -10.04 -5.26 2.21
N LYS A 86 -10.39 -4.18 1.50
CA LYS A 86 -11.78 -3.89 1.12
C LYS A 86 -11.86 -3.29 -0.28
N LYS A 87 -12.72 -3.83 -1.15
CA LYS A 87 -12.94 -3.33 -2.53
C LYS A 87 -11.63 -3.15 -3.32
N LEU A 88 -10.88 -4.24 -3.46
CA LEU A 88 -9.62 -4.29 -4.22
C LEU A 88 -9.87 -4.86 -5.61
N LYS A 89 -9.56 -4.09 -6.66
CA LYS A 89 -9.55 -4.57 -8.05
C LYS A 89 -8.11 -4.68 -8.51
N LEU A 90 -7.66 -5.89 -8.79
CA LEU A 90 -6.27 -6.22 -9.11
C LEU A 90 -6.23 -7.13 -10.34
N LYS A 91 -5.46 -6.77 -11.36
CA LYS A 91 -5.26 -7.64 -12.53
C LYS A 91 -4.15 -8.66 -12.29
N ASN A 92 -2.95 -8.19 -11.96
CA ASN A 92 -1.78 -9.03 -11.77
C ASN A 92 -1.16 -8.78 -10.40
N HIS A 93 -0.66 -9.85 -9.76
CA HIS A 93 -0.04 -9.74 -8.44
C HIS A 93 1.12 -10.71 -8.26
N GLN A 94 2.09 -10.29 -7.45
CA GLN A 94 3.23 -11.11 -7.02
C GLN A 94 3.45 -10.90 -5.52
N LEU A 95 3.59 -12.01 -4.80
CA LEU A 95 3.76 -12.06 -3.36
C LEU A 95 4.97 -12.95 -3.01
N ASP A 96 6.10 -12.35 -2.65
CA ASP A 96 7.34 -13.09 -2.35
C ASP A 96 7.79 -12.87 -0.90
N ASN A 97 8.04 -13.94 -0.14
CA ASN A 97 8.60 -13.88 1.23
C ASN A 97 7.83 -12.94 2.17
N ASN A 98 6.50 -12.93 2.08
CA ASN A 98 5.64 -12.11 2.94
C ASN A 98 5.12 -12.93 4.11
N HIS A 99 5.21 -12.36 5.31
CA HIS A 99 4.66 -12.93 6.53
C HIS A 99 3.56 -12.01 7.08
N ILE A 100 2.32 -12.50 7.06
CA ILE A 100 1.13 -11.76 7.49
C ILE A 100 0.41 -12.61 8.54
N GLN A 101 0.33 -12.12 9.78
CA GLN A 101 -0.24 -12.91 10.89
C GLN A 101 -1.76 -12.98 10.87
N GLN A 102 -2.44 -11.89 10.50
CA GLN A 102 -3.90 -11.83 10.46
C GLN A 102 -4.34 -11.09 9.21
N THR A 103 -5.32 -11.64 8.49
CA THR A 103 -5.89 -11.02 7.30
C THR A 103 -7.40 -10.96 7.41
N GLN A 104 -7.97 -9.79 7.13
CA GLN A 104 -9.41 -9.57 7.04
C GLN A 104 -9.76 -9.10 5.64
N HIS A 105 -10.66 -9.84 4.98
CA HIS A 105 -11.18 -9.50 3.67
C HIS A 105 -12.66 -9.15 3.78
N GLN A 106 -13.04 -7.98 3.26
CA GLN A 106 -14.44 -7.64 3.03
C GLN A 106 -14.65 -7.45 1.52
N ASN A 107 -15.09 -8.53 0.88
CA ASN A 107 -15.60 -8.48 -0.49
C ASN A 107 -17.06 -8.03 -0.42
N GLN A 108 -17.40 -6.98 -1.17
CA GLN A 108 -18.77 -6.83 -1.64
C GLN A 108 -18.69 -7.30 -3.08
N HIS A 109 -19.35 -8.44 -3.34
CA HIS A 109 -19.61 -8.93 -4.68
C HIS A 109 -20.32 -7.84 -5.50
N GLN A 110 -20.15 -7.92 -6.83
CA GLN A 110 -20.65 -7.06 -7.92
C GLN A 110 -19.66 -5.97 -8.39
#